data_AF-A0A0G4LHB8-F1
#
_entry.id   AF-A0A0G4LHB8-F1
#
_cell.length_a   1.000
_cell.length_b   1.000
_cell.length_c   1.000
_cell.angle_alpha   90.00
_cell.angle_beta   90.00
_cell.angle_gamma   90.00
#
_symmetry.space_group_name_H-M   'P 1'
#
loop_
_entity.id
_entity.type
_entity.pdbx_description
1 polymer ?
#
loop_
_entity_poly.entity_id
_entity_poly.type
_entity_poly.pdbx_seq_one_letter_code
_entity_poly.pdbx_strand_id
1 'polypeptide(L)'
;LSMHRSRNVFAASSSSSSVAIYDLERHNAAPDVLGWPNSVDTINAVAFNQVETSVLAACGLDRSIVLFDLRTSMPLTRTTLNFACNAISWNPMEAFNFAVGSEDHNIYIFDMRKFDRALNVLKDHVASVMSVEFSPTGQELVSGSYDRTIRLWNRDQGHSRDIYHTKRMQRVFSTMFTPDSKYVLSGSDDGNVRLWRTNASERSGVKSARHRQALEYNNALIERFSHMPEVRRIKRHRHIPTVVKKAGEIKAQELKSIKRREENERRHTKKQFQKRRSEREKMVLAREK
;
A
#
# COMPACT_ATOMS: atom_id res chain seq x y z
N LEU A 1 8.89 9.40 9.90
CA LEU A 1 9.42 10.71 9.45
C LEU A 1 9.24 10.80 7.94
N SER A 2 8.82 11.96 7.44
CA SER A 2 8.67 12.24 6.00
C SER A 2 9.22 13.62 5.68
N MET A 3 9.87 13.77 4.52
CA MET A 3 10.44 15.05 4.09
C MET A 3 9.54 15.75 3.08
N HIS A 4 9.50 17.08 3.17
CA HIS A 4 8.86 17.92 2.17
C HIS A 4 9.68 17.92 0.87
N ARG A 5 9.02 18.04 -0.27
CA ARG A 5 9.68 17.89 -1.58
C ARG A 5 10.69 18.99 -1.90
N SER A 6 10.37 20.24 -1.55
CA SER A 6 11.11 21.43 -2.02
C SER A 6 11.65 22.33 -0.92
N ARG A 7 11.21 22.15 0.33
CA ARG A 7 11.59 22.96 1.48
C ARG A 7 12.35 22.06 2.43
N ASN A 8 13.26 22.63 3.21
CA ASN A 8 14.01 21.92 4.25
C ASN A 8 13.14 21.65 5.50
N VAL A 9 11.95 21.12 5.26
CA VAL A 9 10.94 20.85 6.28
C VAL A 9 10.71 19.34 6.32
N PHE A 10 10.63 18.78 7.53
CA PHE A 10 10.25 17.39 7.72
C PHE A 10 9.17 17.26 8.79
N ALA A 11 8.33 16.23 8.63
CA ALA A 11 7.31 15.87 9.58
C ALA A 11 7.75 14.61 10.33
N ALA A 12 7.70 14.69 11.64
CA ALA A 12 7.88 13.56 12.52
C ALA A 12 6.55 13.25 13.20
N SER A 13 6.12 11.99 13.15
CA SER A 13 5.15 11.52 14.13
C SER A 13 5.82 11.54 15.49
N SER A 14 5.21 12.22 16.44
CA SER A 14 5.61 12.08 17.84
C SER A 14 4.97 10.83 18.42
N SER A 15 5.47 10.36 19.58
CA SER A 15 4.78 9.33 20.37
C SER A 15 3.44 9.82 20.95
N SER A 16 3.11 11.10 20.77
CA SER A 16 1.79 11.65 21.07
C SER A 16 0.87 11.58 19.84
N SER A 17 -0.40 11.94 20.00
CA SER A 17 -1.38 11.95 18.91
C SER A 17 -1.19 13.09 17.90
N SER A 18 0.00 13.69 17.85
CA SER A 18 0.30 14.85 17.03
C SER A 18 1.51 14.61 16.12
N VAL A 19 1.47 15.25 14.96
CA VAL A 19 2.55 15.34 14.00
C VAL A 19 3.27 16.67 14.24
N ALA A 20 4.57 16.60 14.51
CA ALA A 20 5.41 17.79 14.64
C ALA A 20 6.13 18.06 13.31
N ILE A 21 6.06 19.31 12.85
CA ILE A 21 6.71 19.79 11.64
C ILE A 21 7.91 20.63 12.04
N TYR A 22 9.07 20.23 11.57
CA TYR A 22 10.34 20.90 11.85
C TYR A 22 10.85 21.56 10.58
N ASP A 23 11.23 22.83 10.70
CA ASP A 23 11.97 23.57 9.68
C ASP A 23 13.46 23.55 10.04
N LEU A 24 14.26 22.91 9.19
CA LEU A 24 15.70 22.79 9.41
C LEU A 24 16.41 24.13 9.21
N GLU A 25 15.82 25.13 8.57
CA GLU A 25 16.45 26.46 8.48
C GLU A 25 16.31 27.24 9.80
N ARG A 26 15.35 26.85 10.65
CA ARG A 26 15.02 27.51 11.92
C ARG A 26 15.25 26.58 13.09
N HIS A 27 16.50 26.20 13.33
CA HIS A 27 16.88 25.25 14.39
C HIS A 27 16.39 25.59 15.81
N ASN A 28 16.17 26.87 16.12
CA ASN A 28 15.74 27.33 17.46
C ASN A 28 14.23 27.58 17.56
N ALA A 29 13.47 27.46 16.46
CA ALA A 29 12.03 27.68 16.48
C ALA A 29 11.30 26.43 17.01
N ALA A 30 10.23 26.63 17.78
CA ALA A 30 9.35 25.53 18.17
C ALA A 30 8.72 24.90 16.91
N PRO A 31 8.59 23.56 16.86
CA PRO A 31 7.95 22.89 15.74
C PRO A 31 6.46 23.21 15.70
N ASP A 32 5.91 23.29 14.49
CA ASP A 32 4.46 23.39 14.30
C ASP A 32 3.83 22.03 14.60
N VAL A 33 2.91 22.00 15.56
CA VAL A 33 2.27 20.76 16.02
C VAL A 33 0.86 20.66 15.44
N LEU A 34 0.62 19.61 14.66
CA LEU A 34 -0.67 19.28 14.07
C LEU A 34 -1.26 18.06 14.75
N GLY A 35 -2.46 18.16 15.27
CA GLY A 35 -3.18 17.04 15.88
C GLY A 35 -4.67 17.14 15.60
N TRP A 36 -5.36 16.00 15.61
CA TRP A 36 -6.81 16.01 15.62
C TRP A 36 -7.28 16.44 17.02
N PRO A 37 -8.29 17.31 17.16
CA PRO A 37 -8.81 17.68 18.48
C PRO A 37 -9.26 16.43 19.24
N ASN A 38 -8.80 16.27 20.48
CA ASN A 38 -9.12 15.15 21.38
C ASN A 38 -8.60 13.77 20.93
N SER A 39 -7.68 13.68 19.96
CA SER A 39 -7.02 12.40 19.68
C SER A 39 -5.94 12.11 20.73
N VAL A 40 -5.92 10.89 21.25
CA VAL A 40 -4.96 10.43 22.27
C VAL A 40 -4.03 9.37 21.70
N ASP A 41 -4.49 8.62 20.70
CA ASP A 41 -3.75 7.50 20.12
C ASP A 41 -2.57 7.95 19.27
N THR A 42 -1.52 7.11 19.28
CA THR A 42 -0.25 7.41 18.62
C THR A 42 -0.37 7.36 17.10
N ILE A 43 0.34 8.26 16.44
CA ILE A 43 0.47 8.26 14.98
C ILE A 43 1.63 7.34 14.59
N ASN A 44 1.33 6.26 13.88
CA ASN A 44 2.30 5.25 13.47
C ASN A 44 3.12 5.70 12.25
N ALA A 45 2.46 6.26 11.24
CA ALA A 45 3.07 6.62 9.98
C ALA A 45 2.62 8.00 9.52
N VAL A 46 3.55 8.75 8.91
CA VAL A 46 3.32 10.07 8.34
C VAL A 46 3.96 10.12 6.98
N ALA A 47 3.26 10.69 6.00
CA ALA A 47 3.75 10.87 4.64
C ALA A 47 3.30 12.21 4.06
N PHE A 48 4.26 13.03 3.61
CA PHE A 48 3.98 14.18 2.77
C PHE A 48 3.61 13.74 1.36
N ASN A 49 2.63 14.47 0.82
CA ASN A 49 2.34 14.38 -0.60
C ASN A 49 3.45 15.07 -1.40
N GLN A 50 4.02 14.35 -2.36
CA GLN A 50 5.13 14.85 -3.16
C GLN A 50 4.66 15.70 -4.34
N VAL A 51 3.41 15.56 -4.79
CA VAL A 51 2.88 16.39 -5.89
C VAL A 51 2.25 17.66 -5.34
N GLU A 52 1.32 17.51 -4.39
CA GLU A 52 0.67 18.63 -3.71
C GLU A 52 1.31 18.83 -2.34
N THR A 53 2.37 19.64 -2.31
CA THR A 53 3.29 19.71 -1.17
C THR A 53 2.68 20.29 0.11
N SER A 54 1.49 20.90 0.02
CA SER A 54 0.74 21.43 1.16
C SER A 54 -0.01 20.36 1.96
N VAL A 55 -0.09 19.12 1.47
CA VAL A 55 -0.90 18.07 2.10
C VAL A 55 -0.01 17.03 2.79
N LEU A 56 -0.43 16.64 3.99
CA LEU A 56 0.19 15.57 4.76
C LEU A 56 -0.88 14.55 5.19
N ALA A 57 -0.53 13.26 5.09
CA ALA A 57 -1.34 12.17 5.62
C ALA A 57 -0.65 11.52 6.82
N ALA A 58 -1.45 11.09 7.78
CA ALA A 58 -1.02 10.37 8.95
C ALA A 58 -1.93 9.16 9.21
N CYS A 59 -1.37 8.06 9.70
CA CYS A 59 -2.13 6.92 10.21
C CYS A 59 -1.95 6.81 11.71
N GLY A 60 -3.05 6.67 12.44
CA GLY A 60 -3.07 6.34 13.86
C GLY A 60 -3.24 4.84 14.14
N LEU A 61 -2.90 4.45 15.36
CA LEU A 61 -3.15 3.10 15.89
C LEU A 61 -4.65 2.85 16.16
N ASP A 62 -5.43 3.93 16.30
CA ASP A 62 -6.89 3.97 16.39
C ASP A 62 -7.62 3.58 15.09
N ARG A 63 -6.88 3.09 14.10
CA ARG A 63 -7.36 2.72 12.76
C ARG A 63 -7.82 3.91 11.94
N SER A 64 -7.47 5.12 12.37
CA SER A 64 -7.79 6.33 11.65
C SER A 64 -6.70 6.72 10.66
N ILE A 65 -7.14 7.30 9.54
CA ILE A 65 -6.29 8.08 8.64
C ILE A 65 -6.72 9.53 8.80
N VAL A 66 -5.76 10.40 9.10
CA VAL A 66 -5.97 11.84 9.22
C VAL A 66 -5.21 12.54 8.12
N LEU A 67 -5.87 13.48 7.45
CA LEU A 67 -5.24 14.39 6.51
C LEU A 67 -5.08 15.76 7.13
N PHE A 68 -3.99 16.44 6.79
CA PHE A 68 -3.65 17.77 7.26
C PHE A 68 -3.34 18.70 6.08
N ASP A 69 -3.77 19.96 6.18
CA ASP A 69 -3.33 21.03 5.29
C ASP A 69 -2.31 21.90 6.04
N LEU A 70 -1.10 21.99 5.48
CA LEU A 70 0.02 22.75 6.04
C LEU A 70 -0.18 24.26 5.89
N ARG A 71 -1.01 24.72 4.93
CA ARG A 71 -1.20 26.15 4.70
C ARG A 71 -2.04 26.79 5.80
N THR A 72 -3.00 26.03 6.32
CA THR A 72 -3.86 26.45 7.42
C THR A 72 -3.42 25.88 8.77
N SER A 73 -2.43 24.98 8.78
CA SER A 73 -1.98 24.25 9.97
C SER A 73 -3.13 23.59 10.73
N MET A 74 -4.08 23.00 9.99
CA MET A 74 -5.27 22.34 10.55
C MET A 74 -5.48 20.95 9.96
N PRO A 75 -6.04 20.01 10.73
CA PRO A 75 -6.52 18.76 10.17
C PRO A 75 -7.71 19.01 9.22
N LEU A 76 -7.76 18.28 8.11
CA LEU A 76 -8.80 18.35 7.09
C LEU A 76 -9.92 17.35 7.33
N THR A 77 -9.56 16.08 7.48
CA THR A 77 -10.53 14.98 7.59
C THR A 77 -9.92 13.81 8.34
N ARG A 78 -10.74 13.12 9.13
CA ARG A 78 -10.39 11.88 9.82
C ARG A 78 -11.31 10.76 9.37
N THR A 79 -10.75 9.63 8.95
CA THR A 79 -11.52 8.46 8.52
C THR A 79 -11.11 7.24 9.30
N THR A 80 -12.07 6.58 9.95
CA THR A 80 -11.84 5.35 10.71
C THR A 80 -12.08 4.14 9.83
N LEU A 81 -11.12 3.21 9.85
CA LEU A 81 -11.17 1.97 9.11
C LEU A 81 -11.44 0.79 10.07
N ASN A 82 -11.74 -0.40 9.52
CA ASN A 82 -11.99 -1.60 10.33
C ASN A 82 -10.76 -2.03 11.15
N PHE A 83 -9.57 -1.89 10.56
CA PHE A 83 -8.29 -2.34 11.12
C PHE A 83 -7.22 -1.25 11.00
N ALA A 84 -6.18 -1.37 11.83
CA ALA A 84 -5.12 -0.37 11.89
C ALA A 84 -4.30 -0.39 10.60
N CYS A 85 -3.65 0.74 10.31
CA CYS A 85 -2.73 0.81 9.19
C CYS A 85 -1.31 1.11 9.67
N ASN A 86 -0.36 0.48 9.00
CA ASN A 86 1.05 0.49 9.39
C ASN A 86 1.85 1.48 8.56
N ALA A 87 1.45 1.69 7.30
CA ALA A 87 2.16 2.55 6.37
C ALA A 87 1.19 3.29 5.44
N ILE A 88 1.57 4.51 5.07
CA ILE A 88 0.91 5.34 4.05
C ILE A 88 1.96 5.74 3.03
N SER A 89 1.60 5.71 1.75
CA SER A 89 2.43 6.23 0.66
C SER A 89 1.56 6.96 -0.35
N TRP A 90 1.99 8.14 -0.77
CA TRP A 90 1.33 8.94 -1.81
C TRP A 90 1.77 8.50 -3.21
N ASN A 91 0.87 8.61 -4.19
CA ASN A 91 1.27 8.45 -5.58
C ASN A 91 2.09 9.68 -6.02
N PRO A 92 3.35 9.51 -6.48
CA PRO A 92 4.20 10.61 -6.88
C PRO A 92 3.80 11.27 -8.20
N MET A 93 2.87 10.68 -8.98
CA MET A 93 2.35 11.27 -10.22
C MET A 93 0.94 11.84 -10.06
N GLU A 94 0.09 11.21 -9.25
CA GLU A 94 -1.29 11.63 -9.02
C GLU A 94 -1.46 12.15 -7.58
N ALA A 95 -1.55 13.47 -7.40
CA ALA A 95 -1.55 14.08 -6.07
C ALA A 95 -2.63 13.54 -5.12
N PHE A 96 -3.80 13.19 -5.62
CA PHE A 96 -4.96 12.90 -4.77
C PHE A 96 -4.99 11.44 -4.30
N ASN A 97 -4.16 10.60 -4.92
CA ASN A 97 -4.20 9.16 -4.75
C ASN A 97 -3.11 8.71 -3.79
N PHE A 98 -3.46 7.88 -2.83
CA PHE A 98 -2.49 7.28 -1.92
C PHE A 98 -2.89 5.86 -1.58
N ALA A 99 -1.93 5.11 -1.03
CA ALA A 99 -2.06 3.71 -0.69
C ALA A 99 -1.71 3.52 0.79
N VAL A 100 -2.41 2.58 1.40
CA VAL A 100 -2.34 2.31 2.83
C VAL A 100 -2.18 0.83 3.06
N GLY A 101 -1.11 0.43 3.75
CA GLY A 101 -0.89 -0.94 4.18
C GLY A 101 -1.58 -1.18 5.52
N SER A 102 -2.52 -2.11 5.56
CA SER A 102 -3.30 -2.41 6.76
C SER A 102 -2.87 -3.73 7.41
N GLU A 103 -3.16 -3.85 8.70
CA GLU A 103 -3.08 -5.12 9.44
C GLU A 103 -4.01 -6.19 8.85
N ASP A 104 -5.04 -5.77 8.12
CA ASP A 104 -5.99 -6.59 7.36
C ASP A 104 -5.39 -7.46 6.25
N HIS A 105 -4.06 -7.52 6.13
CA HIS A 105 -3.32 -8.17 5.05
C HIS A 105 -3.56 -7.54 3.67
N ASN A 106 -4.28 -6.43 3.63
CA ASN A 106 -4.69 -5.78 2.39
C ASN A 106 -3.99 -4.44 2.25
N ILE A 107 -3.88 -3.98 1.02
CA ILE A 107 -3.50 -2.60 0.73
C ILE A 107 -4.71 -1.93 0.13
N TYR A 108 -5.07 -0.79 0.71
CA TYR A 108 -6.17 0.02 0.24
C TYR A 108 -5.64 1.21 -0.51
N ILE A 109 -6.23 1.47 -1.65
CA ILE A 109 -5.96 2.66 -2.43
C ILE A 109 -7.14 3.60 -2.23
N PHE A 110 -6.87 4.83 -1.80
CA PHE A 110 -7.88 5.86 -1.60
C PHE A 110 -7.64 7.07 -2.50
N ASP A 111 -8.74 7.79 -2.76
CA ASP A 111 -8.74 9.14 -3.27
C ASP A 111 -9.00 10.08 -2.08
N MET A 112 -8.09 11.02 -1.86
CA MET A 112 -8.19 12.04 -0.81
C MET A 112 -9.51 12.81 -0.87
N ARG A 113 -10.03 13.08 -2.06
CA ARG A 113 -11.25 13.88 -2.24
C ARG A 113 -12.48 13.09 -1.82
N LYS A 114 -12.49 11.78 -2.11
CA LYS A 114 -13.62 10.88 -1.87
C LYS A 114 -13.19 9.64 -1.08
N PHE A 115 -13.25 9.78 0.24
CA PHE A 115 -12.91 8.72 1.18
C PHE A 115 -14.01 7.70 1.48
N ASP A 116 -15.19 7.81 0.86
CA ASP A 116 -16.32 6.93 1.20
C ASP A 116 -16.08 5.47 0.75
N ARG A 117 -15.14 5.27 -0.17
CA ARG A 117 -14.74 3.96 -0.69
C ARG A 117 -13.28 3.95 -1.12
N ALA A 118 -12.66 2.78 -1.07
CA ALA A 118 -11.38 2.57 -1.73
C ALA A 118 -11.56 2.59 -3.26
N LEU A 119 -10.60 3.16 -4.01
CA LEU A 119 -10.56 3.03 -5.47
C LEU A 119 -10.22 1.59 -5.85
N ASN A 120 -9.24 0.99 -5.17
CA ASN A 120 -8.81 -0.38 -5.38
C ASN A 120 -8.41 -1.05 -4.05
N VAL A 121 -8.49 -2.38 -4.01
CA VAL A 121 -8.09 -3.19 -2.85
C VAL A 121 -7.19 -4.31 -3.35
N LEU A 122 -5.93 -4.30 -2.90
CA LEU A 122 -4.91 -5.27 -3.26
C LEU A 122 -4.93 -6.38 -2.21
N LYS A 123 -5.32 -7.59 -2.63
CA LYS A 123 -5.60 -8.73 -1.73
C LYS A 123 -4.81 -9.95 -2.16
N ASP A 124 -3.67 -10.21 -1.53
CA ASP A 124 -2.94 -11.49 -1.65
C ASP A 124 -2.02 -11.77 -0.45
N HIS A 125 -1.75 -10.81 0.45
CA HIS A 125 -0.90 -11.09 1.62
C HIS A 125 -1.57 -12.02 2.62
N VAL A 126 -0.73 -12.74 3.35
CA VAL A 126 -1.16 -13.75 4.32
C VAL A 126 -0.91 -13.30 5.76
N ALA A 127 -0.03 -12.32 5.99
CA ALA A 127 0.11 -11.60 7.27
C ALA A 127 -0.07 -10.08 7.06
N SER A 128 0.03 -9.30 8.14
CA SER A 128 -0.08 -7.84 8.11
C SER A 128 0.90 -7.22 7.10
N VAL A 129 0.47 -6.14 6.46
CA VAL A 129 1.33 -5.37 5.55
C VAL A 129 2.07 -4.34 6.39
N MET A 130 3.39 -4.40 6.42
CA MET A 130 4.22 -3.53 7.26
C MET A 130 4.64 -2.25 6.54
N SER A 131 4.91 -2.34 5.23
CA SER A 131 5.28 -1.21 4.39
C SER A 131 4.60 -1.30 3.03
N VAL A 132 4.30 -0.13 2.48
CA VAL A 132 3.78 0.06 1.12
C VAL A 132 4.45 1.28 0.54
N GLU A 133 4.91 1.19 -0.71
CA GLU A 133 5.46 2.32 -1.42
C GLU A 133 5.04 2.32 -2.89
N PHE A 134 4.75 3.50 -3.44
CA PHE A 134 4.57 3.68 -4.87
C PHE A 134 5.91 3.71 -5.61
N SER A 135 5.88 3.17 -6.82
CA SER A 135 6.93 3.44 -7.81
C SER A 135 6.99 4.94 -8.11
N PRO A 136 8.18 5.48 -8.42
CA PRO A 136 8.34 6.86 -8.90
C PRO A 136 7.49 7.17 -10.15
N THR A 137 7.13 6.14 -10.93
CA THR A 137 6.25 6.26 -12.10
C THR A 137 4.76 6.29 -11.75
N GLY A 138 4.37 5.98 -10.51
CA GLY A 138 2.99 5.99 -10.02
C GLY A 138 2.12 4.80 -10.46
N GLN A 139 2.65 3.89 -11.29
CA GLN A 139 1.89 2.79 -11.91
C GLN A 139 2.01 1.46 -11.16
N GLU A 140 3.10 1.27 -10.43
CA GLU A 140 3.34 0.08 -9.62
C GLU A 140 3.42 0.41 -8.13
N LEU A 141 3.17 -0.59 -7.28
CA LEU A 141 3.38 -0.53 -5.84
C LEU A 141 4.22 -1.72 -5.38
N VAL A 142 5.02 -1.50 -4.35
CA VAL A 142 5.71 -2.54 -3.58
C VAL A 142 5.06 -2.60 -2.21
N SER A 143 5.04 -3.80 -1.66
CA SER A 143 4.70 -3.99 -0.26
C SER A 143 5.55 -5.06 0.39
N GLY A 144 5.99 -4.78 1.61
CA GLY A 144 6.63 -5.73 2.51
C GLY A 144 5.64 -6.19 3.57
N SER A 145 5.55 -7.50 3.77
CA SER A 145 4.66 -8.09 4.76
C SER A 145 5.43 -8.87 5.83
N TYR A 146 4.77 -8.99 6.97
CA TYR A 146 5.17 -9.84 8.06
C TYR A 146 5.21 -11.34 7.68
N ASP A 147 4.61 -11.74 6.54
CA ASP A 147 4.62 -13.12 6.03
C ASP A 147 5.96 -13.53 5.37
N ARG A 148 6.97 -12.65 5.42
CA ARG A 148 8.31 -12.81 4.84
C ARG A 148 8.31 -12.74 3.31
N THR A 149 7.35 -12.01 2.75
CA THR A 149 7.25 -11.81 1.31
C THR A 149 7.23 -10.33 0.95
N ILE A 150 7.74 -10.07 -0.25
CA ILE A 150 7.60 -8.78 -0.92
C ILE A 150 6.68 -9.03 -2.10
N ARG A 151 5.60 -8.26 -2.20
CA ARG A 151 4.68 -8.33 -3.34
C ARG A 151 4.76 -7.04 -4.15
N LEU A 152 4.86 -7.21 -5.46
CA LEU A 152 4.77 -6.16 -6.46
C LEU A 152 3.36 -6.15 -7.04
N TRP A 153 2.81 -4.95 -7.22
CA TRP A 153 1.45 -4.73 -7.65
C TRP A 153 1.41 -3.77 -8.81
N ASN A 154 0.47 -4.00 -9.73
CA ASN A 154 0.04 -2.97 -10.65
C ASN A 154 -1.08 -2.18 -9.99
N ARG A 155 -1.06 -0.86 -10.12
CA ARG A 155 -2.03 0.09 -9.55
C ARG A 155 -3.49 -0.35 -9.71
N ASP A 156 -3.85 -0.77 -10.92
CA ASP A 156 -5.23 -1.06 -11.31
C ASP A 156 -5.63 -2.53 -11.09
N GLN A 157 -4.67 -3.40 -10.80
CA GLN A 157 -4.92 -4.82 -10.59
C GLN A 157 -5.07 -5.12 -9.11
N GLY A 158 -6.10 -5.87 -8.71
CA GLY A 158 -6.32 -6.25 -7.30
C GLY A 158 -5.43 -7.38 -6.78
N HIS A 159 -4.59 -7.95 -7.66
CA HIS A 159 -3.72 -9.09 -7.38
C HIS A 159 -2.27 -8.75 -7.73
N SER A 160 -1.37 -9.45 -7.06
CA SER A 160 0.08 -9.27 -7.16
C SER A 160 0.60 -9.71 -8.53
N ARG A 161 1.48 -8.87 -9.09
CA ARG A 161 2.21 -9.15 -10.33
C ARG A 161 3.31 -10.17 -10.07
N ASP A 162 4.13 -9.88 -9.07
CA ASP A 162 5.28 -10.70 -8.66
C ASP A 162 5.30 -10.87 -7.13
N ILE A 163 5.91 -11.97 -6.70
CA ILE A 163 6.20 -12.27 -5.30
C ILE A 163 7.68 -12.63 -5.16
N TYR A 164 8.37 -11.94 -4.26
CA TYR A 164 9.73 -12.26 -3.86
C TYR A 164 9.75 -12.81 -2.44
N HIS A 165 10.50 -13.88 -2.28
CA HIS A 165 10.76 -14.53 -1.00
C HIS A 165 12.14 -15.17 -1.04
N THR A 166 12.70 -15.42 0.13
CA THR A 166 13.95 -16.16 0.27
C THR A 166 13.94 -16.88 1.60
N LYS A 167 14.48 -18.10 1.67
CA LYS A 167 14.48 -18.90 2.90
C LYS A 167 15.18 -18.22 4.08
N ARG A 168 16.20 -17.40 3.79
CA ARG A 168 16.96 -16.62 4.79
C ARG A 168 16.22 -15.36 5.23
N MET A 169 15.35 -14.82 4.38
CA MET A 169 14.63 -13.57 4.65
C MET A 169 13.58 -13.83 5.73
N GLN A 170 13.67 -13.07 6.81
CA GLN A 170 12.66 -13.09 7.87
C GLN A 170 11.58 -12.06 7.55
N ARG A 171 10.97 -11.44 8.57
CA ARG A 171 9.86 -10.49 8.38
C ARG A 171 10.36 -9.28 7.61
N VAL A 172 9.55 -8.76 6.69
CA VAL A 172 9.90 -7.57 5.92
C VAL A 172 9.23 -6.37 6.56
N PHE A 173 10.02 -5.43 7.08
CA PHE A 173 9.50 -4.23 7.73
C PHE A 173 9.39 -3.07 6.77
N SER A 174 10.46 -2.78 6.02
CA SER A 174 10.51 -1.66 5.09
C SER A 174 10.75 -2.13 3.68
N THR A 175 10.10 -1.47 2.73
CA THR A 175 10.31 -1.67 1.31
C THR A 175 10.26 -0.32 0.63
N MET A 176 11.15 -0.10 -0.34
CA MET A 176 11.26 1.16 -1.05
C MET A 176 11.65 0.96 -2.49
N PHE A 177 11.12 1.79 -3.39
CA PHE A 177 11.59 1.85 -4.76
C PHE A 177 12.86 2.69 -4.85
N THR A 178 13.74 2.26 -5.74
CA THR A 178 14.79 3.14 -6.24
C THR A 178 14.19 4.21 -7.16
N PRO A 179 14.78 5.42 -7.24
CA PRO A 179 14.25 6.51 -8.09
C PRO A 179 14.15 6.16 -9.57
N ASP A 180 14.93 5.17 -10.03
CA ASP A 180 14.89 4.69 -11.42
C ASP A 180 13.71 3.77 -11.73
N SER A 181 12.89 3.41 -10.73
CA SER A 181 11.75 2.47 -10.79
C SER A 181 12.09 1.04 -11.26
N LYS A 182 13.38 0.68 -11.35
CA LYS A 182 13.85 -0.63 -11.83
C LYS A 182 14.24 -1.57 -10.70
N TYR A 183 14.57 -1.02 -9.53
CA TYR A 183 14.94 -1.81 -8.37
C TYR A 183 14.09 -1.48 -7.14
N VAL A 184 13.98 -2.48 -6.28
CA VAL A 184 13.28 -2.42 -5.00
C VAL A 184 14.26 -2.79 -3.91
N LEU A 185 14.30 -1.99 -2.85
CA LEU A 185 15.02 -2.29 -1.63
C LEU A 185 14.06 -2.87 -0.61
N SER A 186 14.54 -3.84 0.17
CA SER A 186 13.79 -4.41 1.30
C SER A 186 14.67 -4.47 2.53
N GLY A 187 14.19 -3.89 3.63
CA GLY A 187 14.75 -4.06 4.98
C GLY A 187 14.02 -5.18 5.71
N SER A 188 14.76 -6.22 6.05
CA SER A 188 14.25 -7.41 6.73
C SER A 188 14.74 -7.47 8.18
N ASP A 189 13.98 -8.17 9.02
CA ASP A 189 14.23 -8.43 10.45
C ASP A 189 15.52 -9.22 10.72
N ASP A 190 16.08 -9.84 9.69
CA ASP A 190 17.40 -10.49 9.76
C ASP A 190 18.58 -9.50 9.75
N GLY A 191 18.31 -8.19 9.70
CA GLY A 191 19.31 -7.13 9.66
C GLY A 191 19.87 -6.85 8.26
N ASN A 192 19.42 -7.58 7.23
CA ASN A 192 19.89 -7.40 5.86
C ASN A 192 18.99 -6.44 5.09
N VAL A 193 19.62 -5.49 4.39
CA VAL A 193 19.00 -4.76 3.28
C VAL A 193 19.28 -5.51 1.98
N ARG A 194 18.24 -5.87 1.24
CA ARG A 194 18.35 -6.59 -0.05
C ARG A 194 17.84 -5.73 -1.18
N LEU A 195 18.44 -5.90 -2.36
CA LEU A 195 18.06 -5.24 -3.59
C LEU A 195 17.48 -6.27 -4.56
N TRP A 196 16.31 -5.96 -5.09
CA TRP A 196 15.54 -6.74 -6.03
C TRP A 196 15.32 -5.94 -7.30
N ARG A 197 15.08 -6.61 -8.43
CA ARG A 197 14.59 -5.93 -9.63
C ARG A 197 13.07 -5.85 -9.57
N THR A 198 12.46 -4.79 -10.09
CA THR A 198 11.00 -4.67 -10.20
C THR A 198 10.48 -5.64 -11.26
N ASN A 199 11.14 -5.68 -12.42
CA ASN A 199 10.88 -6.66 -13.47
C ASN A 199 11.92 -7.78 -13.38
N ALA A 200 11.51 -8.94 -12.83
CA ALA A 200 12.43 -10.07 -12.57
C ALA A 200 13.16 -10.59 -13.83
N SER A 201 12.45 -10.68 -14.96
CA SER A 201 12.98 -11.15 -16.24
C SER A 201 13.83 -10.09 -16.95
N GLU A 202 13.58 -8.81 -16.67
CA GLU A 202 14.26 -7.73 -17.36
C GLU A 202 15.72 -7.62 -16.93
N ARG A 203 16.57 -7.33 -17.91
CA ARG A 203 17.99 -7.05 -17.71
C ARG A 203 18.24 -5.57 -17.94
N SER A 204 18.95 -4.96 -16.99
CA SER A 204 19.49 -3.61 -17.12
C SER A 204 20.70 -3.62 -18.06
N GLY A 205 20.88 -2.53 -18.79
CA GLY A 205 21.95 -2.37 -19.78
C GLY A 205 21.43 -1.82 -21.11
N VAL A 206 22.36 -1.40 -21.96
CA VAL A 206 22.04 -0.91 -23.31
C VAL A 206 21.67 -2.12 -24.18
N LYS A 207 20.43 -2.13 -24.67
CA LYS A 207 19.91 -3.16 -25.59
C LYS A 207 19.99 -2.64 -27.02
N SER A 208 20.44 -3.49 -27.95
CA SER A 208 20.35 -3.20 -29.39
C SER A 208 18.89 -3.01 -29.81
N ALA A 209 18.64 -2.23 -30.87
CA ALA A 209 17.27 -1.94 -31.32
C ALA A 209 16.47 -3.22 -31.63
N ARG A 210 17.08 -4.18 -32.33
CA ARG A 210 16.47 -5.49 -32.63
C ARG A 210 16.12 -6.27 -31.36
N HIS A 211 17.01 -6.28 -30.37
CA HIS A 211 16.76 -7.00 -29.12
C HIS A 211 15.62 -6.35 -28.32
N ARG A 212 15.58 -5.02 -28.26
CA ARG A 212 14.51 -4.27 -27.59
C ARG A 212 13.14 -4.50 -28.25
N GLN A 213 13.08 -4.38 -29.58
CA GLN A 213 11.85 -4.64 -30.35
C GLN A 213 11.33 -6.07 -30.15
N ALA A 214 12.22 -7.07 -30.08
CA ALA A 214 11.82 -8.44 -29.81
C ALA A 214 11.17 -8.59 -28.41
N LEU A 215 11.71 -7.92 -27.39
CA LEU A 215 11.12 -7.93 -26.04
C LEU A 215 9.78 -7.19 -25.99
N GLU A 216 9.69 -6.02 -26.62
CA GLU A 216 8.44 -5.24 -26.72
C GLU A 216 7.35 -6.04 -27.43
N TYR A 217 7.68 -6.68 -28.56
CA TYR A 217 6.79 -7.57 -29.29
C TYR A 217 6.31 -8.74 -28.42
N ASN A 218 7.23 -9.41 -27.71
CA ASN A 218 6.87 -10.51 -26.82
C ASN A 218 5.97 -10.06 -25.67
N ASN A 219 6.23 -8.90 -25.08
CA ASN A 219 5.40 -8.35 -24.00
C ASN A 219 3.98 -8.04 -24.50
N ALA A 220 3.86 -7.37 -25.65
CA ALA A 220 2.57 -7.08 -26.28
C ALA A 220 1.80 -8.37 -26.62
N LEU A 221 2.50 -9.41 -27.10
CA LEU A 221 1.90 -10.71 -27.39
C LEU A 221 1.40 -11.39 -26.12
N ILE A 222 2.20 -11.39 -25.05
CA ILE A 222 1.83 -11.94 -23.75
C ILE A 222 0.62 -11.21 -23.16
N GLU A 223 0.55 -9.89 -23.29
CA GLU A 223 -0.60 -9.11 -22.84
C GLU A 223 -1.86 -9.48 -23.62
N ARG A 224 -1.77 -9.48 -24.95
CA ARG A 224 -2.88 -9.82 -25.85
C ARG A 224 -3.43 -11.22 -25.60
N PHE A 225 -2.57 -12.22 -25.39
CA PHE A 225 -2.97 -13.61 -25.21
C PHE A 225 -3.00 -14.07 -23.73
N SER A 226 -2.88 -13.13 -22.78
CA SER A 226 -2.79 -13.43 -21.34
C SER A 226 -4.01 -14.17 -20.76
N HIS A 227 -5.16 -14.07 -21.42
CA HIS A 227 -6.41 -14.71 -21.01
C HIS A 227 -6.48 -16.20 -21.38
N MET A 228 -5.67 -16.67 -22.33
CA MET A 228 -5.65 -18.07 -22.77
C MET A 228 -5.23 -18.99 -21.61
N PRO A 229 -5.90 -20.14 -21.37
CA PRO A 229 -5.68 -20.95 -20.16
C PRO A 229 -4.23 -21.38 -19.93
N GLU A 230 -3.54 -21.82 -20.97
CA GLU A 230 -2.15 -22.29 -20.88
C GLU A 230 -1.18 -21.16 -20.56
N VAL A 231 -1.26 -20.06 -21.32
CA VAL A 231 -0.47 -18.84 -21.11
C VAL A 231 -0.71 -18.29 -19.71
N ARG A 232 -1.98 -18.21 -19.29
CA ARG A 232 -2.37 -17.71 -17.97
C ARG A 232 -1.82 -18.57 -16.85
N ARG A 233 -1.89 -19.90 -16.98
CA ARG A 233 -1.37 -20.85 -15.99
C ARG A 233 0.14 -20.69 -15.82
N ILE A 234 0.88 -20.62 -16.93
CA ILE A 234 2.34 -20.44 -16.92
C ILE A 234 2.72 -19.07 -16.34
N LYS A 235 2.07 -18.00 -16.79
CA LYS A 235 2.32 -16.62 -16.32
C LYS A 235 2.09 -16.46 -14.81
N ARG A 236 1.05 -17.10 -14.26
CA ARG A 236 0.68 -17.04 -12.83
C ARG A 236 1.48 -17.99 -11.95
N HIS A 237 2.07 -19.04 -12.51
CA HIS A 237 2.76 -20.05 -11.71
C HIS A 237 4.02 -19.45 -11.07
N ARG A 238 4.07 -19.46 -9.73
CA ARG A 238 5.23 -19.05 -8.94
C ARG A 238 5.45 -20.07 -7.82
N HIS A 239 6.72 -20.37 -7.55
CA HIS A 239 7.06 -21.13 -6.36
C HIS A 239 6.91 -20.23 -5.13
N ILE A 240 6.15 -20.69 -4.14
CA ILE A 240 5.86 -19.97 -2.90
C ILE A 240 6.28 -20.87 -1.73
N PRO A 241 6.83 -20.34 -0.62
CA PRO A 241 7.16 -21.14 0.54
C PRO A 241 5.95 -21.92 1.05
N THR A 242 6.17 -23.15 1.50
CA THR A 242 5.10 -24.05 1.96
C THR A 242 4.26 -23.43 3.07
N VAL A 243 4.88 -22.68 3.98
CA VAL A 243 4.18 -21.97 5.07
C VAL A 243 3.21 -20.93 4.53
N VAL A 244 3.67 -20.08 3.59
CA VAL A 244 2.84 -19.03 2.98
C VAL A 244 1.74 -19.64 2.13
N LYS A 245 2.05 -20.71 1.37
CA LYS A 245 1.05 -21.43 0.57
C LYS A 245 -0.06 -22.03 1.43
N LYS A 246 0.29 -22.77 2.49
CA LYS A 246 -0.69 -23.37 3.41
C LYS A 246 -1.54 -22.31 4.10
N ALA A 247 -0.92 -21.25 4.62
CA ALA A 247 -1.66 -20.18 5.27
C ALA A 247 -2.58 -19.42 4.28
N GLY A 248 -2.17 -19.26 3.02
CA GLY A 248 -3.04 -18.74 1.96
C GLY A 248 -4.22 -19.66 1.64
N GLU A 249 -4.02 -20.98 1.62
CA GLU A 249 -5.09 -21.96 1.43
C GLU A 249 -6.09 -21.94 2.59
N ILE A 250 -5.62 -21.88 3.84
CA ILE A 250 -6.45 -21.75 5.04
C ILE A 250 -7.27 -20.46 4.97
N LYS A 251 -6.62 -19.32 4.72
CA LYS A 251 -7.29 -18.02 4.57
C LYS A 251 -8.36 -18.05 3.46
N ALA A 252 -8.09 -18.71 2.33
CA ALA A 252 -9.06 -18.83 1.25
C ALA A 252 -10.27 -19.70 1.66
N GLN A 253 -10.08 -20.73 2.47
CA GLN A 253 -11.16 -21.55 3.01
C GLN A 253 -11.99 -20.77 4.03
N GLU A 254 -11.35 -20.01 4.92
CA GLU A 254 -12.01 -19.13 5.89
C GLU A 254 -12.84 -18.04 5.21
N LEU A 255 -12.29 -17.34 4.20
CA LEU A 255 -13.04 -16.34 3.45
C LEU A 255 -14.25 -16.95 2.72
N LYS A 256 -14.12 -18.17 2.19
CA LYS A 256 -15.24 -18.90 1.57
C LYS A 256 -16.31 -19.28 2.61
N SER A 257 -15.91 -19.70 3.82
CA SER A 257 -16.85 -20.07 4.87
C SER A 257 -17.58 -18.83 5.42
N ILE A 258 -16.88 -17.73 5.66
CA ILE A 258 -17.46 -16.44 6.07
C ILE A 258 -18.46 -15.94 5.01
N LYS A 259 -18.06 -15.93 3.73
CA LYS A 259 -18.94 -15.50 2.63
C LYS A 259 -20.19 -16.39 2.51
N ARG A 260 -20.05 -17.70 2.70
CA ARG A 260 -21.18 -18.64 2.72
C ARG A 260 -22.13 -18.34 3.88
N ARG A 261 -21.58 -18.08 5.08
CA ARG A 261 -22.37 -17.70 6.26
C ARG A 261 -23.13 -16.39 6.05
N GLU A 262 -22.46 -15.35 5.54
CA GLU A 262 -23.09 -14.05 5.22
C GLU A 262 -24.23 -14.20 4.19
N GLU A 263 -24.02 -15.02 3.16
CA GLU A 263 -25.05 -15.25 2.13
C GLU A 263 -26.25 -16.03 2.69
N ASN A 264 -26.02 -17.04 3.54
CA ASN A 264 -27.09 -17.76 4.21
C ASN A 264 -27.89 -16.83 5.15
N GLU A 265 -27.20 -16.06 5.99
CA GLU A 265 -27.85 -15.08 6.88
C GLU A 265 -28.70 -14.08 6.06
N ARG A 266 -28.15 -13.58 4.96
CA ARG A 266 -28.87 -12.65 4.10
C ARG A 266 -30.14 -13.27 3.51
N ARG A 267 -30.08 -14.50 3.02
CA ARG A 267 -31.24 -15.22 2.45
C ARG A 267 -32.35 -15.47 3.46
N HIS A 268 -32.03 -15.57 4.75
CA HIS A 268 -32.99 -15.87 5.81
C HIS A 268 -33.37 -14.65 6.67
N THR A 269 -32.88 -13.45 6.35
CA THR A 269 -33.17 -12.21 7.08
C THR A 269 -33.72 -11.13 6.16
N LYS A 270 -34.25 -10.04 6.74
CA LYS A 270 -34.74 -8.87 5.99
C LYS A 270 -33.65 -8.21 5.13
N LYS A 271 -32.36 -8.54 5.33
CA LYS A 271 -31.23 -8.08 4.51
C LYS A 271 -31.34 -8.51 3.04
N GLN A 272 -32.15 -9.51 2.70
CA GLN A 272 -32.38 -9.91 1.30
C GLN A 272 -32.88 -8.76 0.42
N PHE A 273 -33.70 -7.85 0.98
CA PHE A 273 -34.30 -6.72 0.26
C PHE A 273 -33.37 -5.50 0.15
N GLN A 274 -32.23 -5.50 0.84
CA GLN A 274 -31.26 -4.39 0.79
C GLN A 274 -30.24 -4.59 -0.34
N LYS A 275 -29.72 -3.50 -0.92
CA LYS A 275 -28.65 -3.58 -1.93
C LYS A 275 -27.35 -4.12 -1.30
N ARG A 276 -26.53 -4.86 -2.06
CA ARG A 276 -25.24 -5.35 -1.57
C ARG A 276 -24.28 -4.16 -1.39
N ARG A 277 -23.67 -4.00 -0.21
CA ARG A 277 -22.55 -3.06 -0.03
C ARG A 277 -21.31 -3.61 -0.73
N SER A 278 -20.66 -2.78 -1.54
CA SER A 278 -19.47 -3.19 -2.29
C SER A 278 -18.30 -3.44 -1.34
N GLU A 279 -17.39 -4.38 -1.66
CA GLU A 279 -16.22 -4.64 -0.79
C GLU A 279 -15.34 -3.40 -0.60
N ARG A 280 -15.28 -2.52 -1.60
CA ARG A 280 -14.50 -1.28 -1.56
C ARG A 280 -15.05 -0.26 -0.57
N GLU A 281 -16.34 -0.30 -0.29
CA GLU A 281 -17.01 0.54 0.71
C GLU A 281 -16.97 -0.07 2.11
N LYS A 282 -16.90 -1.41 2.23
CA LYS A 282 -16.97 -2.12 3.52
C LYS A 282 -15.83 -1.77 4.49
N MET A 283 -14.70 -1.31 3.98
CA MET A 283 -13.53 -1.01 4.81
C MET A 283 -13.69 0.26 5.65
N VAL A 284 -14.39 1.26 5.12
CA VAL A 284 -14.55 2.57 5.77
C VAL A 284 -15.73 2.49 6.73
N LEU A 285 -15.46 2.73 8.01
CA LEU A 285 -16.47 2.70 9.08
C LEU A 285 -17.15 4.05 9.22
N ALA A 286 -16.37 5.09 9.48
CA ALA A 286 -16.89 6.45 9.64
C ALA A 286 -15.90 7.48 9.09
N ARG A 287 -16.44 8.67 8.80
CA ARG A 287 -15.69 9.83 8.36
C ARG A 287 -16.13 11.04 9.17
N GLU A 288 -15.17 11.71 9.76
CA GLU A 288 -15.29 12.97 10.46
C GLU A 288 -14.63 14.05 9.59
N LYS A 289 -15.28 15.22 9.51
CA LYS A 289 -14.75 16.42 8.87
C LYS A 289 -14.55 17.48 9.93
#